data_AF-A0A2N0H9J9-F1
#
_entry.id   AF-A0A2N0H9J9-F1
#
_cell.length_a   1.000
_cell.length_b   1.000
_cell.length_c   1.000
_cell.angle_alpha   90.00
_cell.angle_beta   90.00
_cell.angle_gamma   90.00
#
_symmetry.space_group_name_H-M   'P 1'
#
loop_
_entity.id
_entity.type
_entity.pdbx_description
1 polymer ?
#
loop_
_entity_poly.entity_id
_entity_poly.type
_entity_poly.pdbx_seq_one_letter_code
_entity_poly.pdbx_strand_id
1 'polypeptide(L)'
;MIKLKNTFLLLFLFFGLNQGFSQVYKFKTTGLSVAAKDANGKYGDWSELKLVNILINLDTNKNRIVIYSEAIQLFEIVEYLHAEESETDLIYPFVCKDNNGEDCTLSFITRKNQENRKQLYIKYDDRVLVYNVVNFE
;
A
#
# COMPACT_ATOMS: atom_id res chain seq x y z
N MET A 1 27.25 48.85 -1.10
CA MET A 1 27.55 47.53 -1.71
C MET A 1 26.96 46.39 -0.86
N ILE A 2 25.63 46.37 -0.66
CA ILE A 2 24.90 45.32 0.08
C ILE A 2 23.97 44.60 -0.90
N LYS A 3 24.49 44.10 -2.04
CA LYS A 3 23.59 43.69 -3.13
C LYS A 3 23.81 42.29 -3.69
N LEU A 4 24.89 41.58 -3.34
CA LEU A 4 25.14 40.23 -3.87
C LEU A 4 25.31 39.18 -2.77
N LYS A 5 26.15 39.47 -1.76
CA LYS A 5 26.38 38.58 -0.60
C LYS A 5 25.12 38.33 0.22
N ASN A 6 24.34 39.38 0.50
CA ASN A 6 23.08 39.25 1.25
C ASN A 6 22.01 38.54 0.42
N THR A 7 22.02 38.71 -0.90
CA THR A 7 21.10 38.05 -1.83
C THR A 7 21.36 36.54 -1.90
N PHE A 8 22.64 36.13 -1.94
CA PHE A 8 23.03 34.73 -1.86
C PHE A 8 22.63 34.08 -0.53
N LEU A 9 22.77 34.82 0.58
CA LEU A 9 22.37 34.36 1.90
C LEU A 9 20.84 34.15 2.00
N LEU A 10 20.06 35.07 1.42
CA LEU A 10 18.61 34.95 1.30
C LEU A 10 18.21 33.75 0.42
N LEU A 11 18.88 33.55 -0.70
CA LEU A 11 18.62 32.40 -1.59
C LEU A 11 18.88 31.07 -0.86
N PHE A 12 19.98 30.97 -0.11
CA PHE A 12 20.33 29.79 0.68
C PHE A 12 19.30 29.50 1.79
N LEU A 13 18.75 30.54 2.44
CA LEU A 13 17.68 30.38 3.42
C LEU A 13 16.38 29.84 2.80
N PHE A 14 16.03 30.27 1.58
CA PHE A 14 14.84 29.80 0.88
C PHE A 14 14.95 28.34 0.43
N PHE A 15 16.14 27.87 0.04
CA PHE A 15 16.34 26.47 -0.34
C PHE A 15 16.42 25.52 0.87
N GLY A 16 16.78 26.01 2.06
CA GLY A 16 16.90 25.21 3.28
C GLY A 16 15.57 24.80 3.94
N LEU A 17 14.43 25.32 3.48
CA LEU A 17 13.11 25.08 4.09
C LEU A 17 12.27 24.01 3.40
N ASN A 18 12.84 23.22 2.49
CA ASN A 18 12.13 22.13 1.85
C ASN A 18 11.99 20.93 2.81
N GLN A 19 10.99 20.97 3.69
CA GLN A 19 10.51 19.78 4.36
C GLN A 19 9.58 19.04 3.38
N GLY A 20 10.01 17.86 2.93
CA GLY A 20 9.13 16.98 2.16
C GLY A 20 8.00 16.48 3.05
N PHE A 21 6.76 16.79 2.69
CA PHE A 21 5.59 16.19 3.33
C PHE A 21 5.53 14.73 2.93
N SER A 22 5.87 13.86 3.87
CA SER A 22 5.62 12.44 3.69
C SER A 22 4.20 12.09 4.11
N GLN A 23 3.56 11.25 3.30
CA GLN A 23 2.15 10.95 3.37
C GLN A 23 1.96 9.57 3.97
N VAL A 24 1.33 9.52 5.15
CA VAL A 24 0.77 8.28 5.69
C VAL A 24 -0.65 8.17 5.13
N TYR A 25 -0.86 7.22 4.23
CA TYR A 25 -2.18 6.94 3.68
C TYR A 25 -2.92 5.98 4.59
N LYS A 26 -4.16 6.32 4.92
CA LYS A 26 -5.02 5.51 5.78
C LYS A 26 -6.20 4.99 4.96
N PHE A 27 -6.50 3.72 5.16
CA PHE A 27 -7.62 3.05 4.53
C PHE A 27 -8.42 2.28 5.57
N LYS A 28 -9.70 2.10 5.29
CA LYS A 28 -10.59 1.25 6.09
C LYS A 28 -11.13 0.14 5.23
N THR A 29 -11.05 -1.08 5.72
CA THR A 29 -11.59 -2.24 5.01
C THR A 29 -13.12 -2.24 5.07
N THR A 30 -13.74 -2.88 4.08
CA THR A 30 -15.17 -3.19 4.07
C THR A 30 -15.45 -4.68 3.91
N GLY A 31 -14.50 -5.44 3.39
CA GLY A 31 -14.62 -6.89 3.26
C GLY A 31 -13.29 -7.58 3.02
N LEU A 32 -13.25 -8.88 3.28
CA LEU A 32 -12.09 -9.76 3.14
C LEU A 32 -12.52 -11.05 2.43
N SER A 33 -11.75 -11.45 1.42
CA SER A 33 -11.80 -12.77 0.79
C SER A 33 -10.41 -13.36 0.69
N VAL A 34 -10.30 -14.68 0.78
CA VAL A 34 -9.03 -15.41 0.74
C VAL A 34 -9.12 -16.54 -0.27
N ALA A 35 -8.05 -16.75 -1.04
CA ALA A 35 -7.87 -17.94 -1.87
C ALA A 35 -6.54 -18.59 -1.49
N ALA A 36 -6.52 -19.92 -1.40
CA ALA A 36 -5.32 -20.69 -1.11
C ALA A 36 -5.08 -21.72 -2.22
N LYS A 37 -3.82 -22.06 -2.44
CA LYS A 37 -3.44 -23.15 -3.33
C LYS A 37 -3.75 -24.48 -2.67
N ASP A 38 -4.22 -25.42 -3.49
CA ASP A 38 -4.34 -26.82 -3.10
C ASP A 38 -2.96 -27.50 -3.05
N ALA A 39 -2.92 -28.77 -2.63
CA ALA A 39 -1.70 -29.58 -2.59
C ALA A 39 -1.04 -29.76 -3.98
N ASN A 40 -1.76 -29.46 -5.07
CA ASN A 40 -1.26 -29.54 -6.43
C ASN A 40 -0.78 -28.17 -6.97
N GLY A 41 -0.78 -27.12 -6.13
CA GLY A 41 -0.34 -25.77 -6.47
C GLY A 41 -1.37 -24.95 -7.27
N LYS A 42 -2.62 -25.42 -7.41
CA LYS A 42 -3.70 -24.69 -8.08
C LYS A 42 -4.47 -23.85 -7.07
N TYR A 43 -4.75 -22.59 -7.39
CA TYR A 43 -5.64 -21.78 -6.56
C TYR A 43 -7.04 -22.41 -6.53
N GLY A 44 -7.58 -22.63 -5.33
CA GLY A 44 -8.97 -22.97 -5.14
C GLY A 44 -9.90 -21.77 -5.31
N ASP A 45 -11.18 -21.98 -5.02
CA ASP A 45 -12.18 -20.92 -5.04
C ASP A 45 -11.91 -19.87 -3.95
N TRP A 46 -12.34 -18.64 -4.21
CA TRP A 46 -12.34 -17.58 -3.21
C TRP A 46 -13.29 -17.93 -2.08
N SER A 47 -12.85 -17.67 -0.84
CA SER A 47 -13.74 -17.70 0.32
C SER A 47 -14.88 -16.71 0.17
N GLU A 48 -16.00 -16.98 0.84
CA GLU A 48 -17.07 -16.01 0.98
C GLU A 48 -16.53 -14.67 1.51
N LEU A 49 -17.11 -13.57 1.01
CA LEU A 49 -16.72 -12.23 1.41
C LEU A 49 -17.16 -11.98 2.86
N LYS A 50 -16.20 -11.92 3.77
CA LYS A 50 -16.44 -11.57 5.17
C LYS A 50 -16.39 -10.06 5.35
N LEU A 51 -17.46 -9.45 5.83
CA LEU A 51 -17.48 -8.02 6.15
C LEU A 51 -16.54 -7.73 7.33
N VAL A 52 -15.59 -6.81 7.12
CA VAL A 52 -14.58 -6.45 8.12
C VAL A 52 -14.34 -4.94 8.11
N ASN A 53 -14.07 -4.38 9.29
CA ASN A 53 -13.80 -2.95 9.49
C ASN A 53 -12.48 -2.81 10.24
N ILE A 54 -11.38 -2.80 9.48
CA ILE A 54 -10.00 -2.82 9.95
C ILE A 54 -9.28 -1.61 9.35
N LEU A 55 -8.44 -0.94 10.16
CA LEU A 55 -7.60 0.15 9.70
C LEU A 55 -6.35 -0.40 9.00
N ILE A 56 -5.98 0.20 7.89
CA ILE A 56 -4.75 -0.07 7.14
C ILE A 56 -3.98 1.24 6.98
N ASN A 57 -2.70 1.23 7.33
CA ASN A 57 -1.79 2.36 7.13
C ASN A 57 -0.71 1.98 6.14
N LEU A 58 -0.53 2.78 5.09
CA LEU A 58 0.66 2.79 4.24
C LEU A 58 1.53 3.98 4.67
N ASP A 59 2.68 3.69 5.28
CA ASP A 59 3.64 4.66 5.78
C ASP A 59 4.91 4.58 4.92
N THR A 60 5.01 5.50 3.95
CA THR A 60 6.13 5.55 3.00
C THR A 60 7.42 6.09 3.62
N ASN A 61 7.38 6.70 4.81
CA ASN A 61 8.61 7.06 5.54
C ASN A 61 9.26 5.84 6.17
N LYS A 62 8.43 5.00 6.77
CA LYS A 62 8.88 3.81 7.49
C LYS A 62 8.92 2.59 6.59
N ASN A 63 8.71 2.76 5.29
CA ASN A 63 8.62 1.71 4.29
C ASN A 63 7.79 0.53 4.80
N ARG A 64 6.56 0.79 5.24
CA ARG A 64 5.73 -0.28 5.80
C ARG A 64 4.25 -0.09 5.55
N ILE A 65 3.56 -1.22 5.47
CA ILE A 65 2.10 -1.31 5.48
C ILE A 65 1.70 -2.04 6.77
N VAL A 66 0.74 -1.49 7.51
CA VAL A 66 0.26 -2.09 8.77
C VAL A 66 -1.25 -2.29 8.68
N ILE A 67 -1.70 -3.52 8.89
CA ILE A 67 -3.11 -3.90 8.97
C ILE A 67 -3.43 -4.20 10.44
N TYR A 68 -4.29 -3.39 11.04
CA TYR A 68 -4.65 -3.49 12.46
C TYR A 68 -5.78 -4.50 12.70
N SER A 69 -5.62 -5.72 12.17
CA SER A 69 -6.48 -6.86 12.53
C SER A 69 -6.25 -7.31 13.98
N GLU A 70 -7.03 -8.28 14.47
CA GLU A 70 -6.86 -8.85 15.83
C GLU A 70 -5.41 -9.25 16.12
N ALA A 71 -4.76 -9.91 15.16
CA ALA A 71 -3.32 -9.99 15.08
C ALA A 71 -2.81 -8.89 14.12
N ILE A 72 -1.94 -8.00 14.60
CA ILE A 72 -1.37 -6.93 13.76
C ILE A 72 -0.51 -7.58 12.68
N GLN A 73 -0.81 -7.30 11.42
CA GLN A 73 0.01 -7.71 10.29
C GLN A 73 0.88 -6.51 9.88
N LEU A 74 2.19 -6.69 9.93
CA LEU A 74 3.16 -5.68 9.53
C LEU A 74 3.90 -6.19 8.29
N PHE A 75 3.94 -5.35 7.27
CA PHE A 75 4.64 -5.61 6.03
C PHE A 75 5.72 -4.56 5.84
N GLU A 76 6.98 -4.97 5.86
CA GLU A 76 8.11 -4.12 5.48
C GLU A 76 8.23 -4.09 3.96
N ILE A 77 8.21 -2.89 3.37
CA ILE A 77 8.37 -2.68 1.93
C ILE A 77 9.86 -2.75 1.60
N VAL A 78 10.23 -3.77 0.84
CA VAL A 78 11.58 -3.98 0.32
C VAL A 78 11.79 -3.20 -0.98
N GLU A 79 10.77 -3.18 -1.85
CA GLU A 79 10.86 -2.53 -3.16
C GLU A 79 9.52 -1.90 -3.56
N TYR A 80 9.60 -0.69 -4.11
CA TYR A 80 8.48 0.01 -4.74
C TYR A 80 8.52 -0.26 -6.24
N LEU A 81 7.52 -0.98 -6.75
CA LEU A 81 7.42 -1.28 -8.17
C LEU A 81 6.72 -0.15 -8.92
N HIS A 82 6.93 -0.08 -10.23
CA HIS A 82 6.25 0.91 -11.07
C HIS A 82 4.74 0.68 -11.06
N ALA A 83 3.98 1.78 -11.01
CA ALA A 83 2.54 1.70 -11.14
C ALA A 83 2.17 1.20 -12.54
N GLU A 84 1.22 0.27 -12.59
CA GLU A 84 0.69 -0.28 -13.84
C GLU A 84 -0.72 0.24 -14.05
N GLU A 85 -0.97 0.84 -15.21
CA GLU A 85 -2.27 1.39 -15.57
C GLU A 85 -2.78 0.74 -16.85
N SER A 86 -3.99 0.21 -16.80
CA SER A 86 -4.73 -0.33 -17.95
C SER A 86 -6.06 0.41 -18.12
N GLU A 87 -6.83 0.02 -19.14
CA GLU A 87 -8.20 0.52 -19.31
C GLU A 87 -9.10 0.14 -18.14
N THR A 88 -8.85 -1.00 -17.50
CA THR A 88 -9.71 -1.56 -16.45
C THR A 88 -9.21 -1.26 -15.05
N ASP A 89 -7.90 -1.13 -14.86
CA ASP A 89 -7.26 -1.17 -13.55
C ASP A 89 -6.13 -0.14 -13.41
N LEU A 90 -5.90 0.30 -12.19
CA LEU A 90 -4.71 1.03 -11.77
C LEU A 90 -4.10 0.31 -10.57
N ILE A 91 -2.85 -0.13 -10.70
CA ILE A 91 -2.19 -1.03 -9.76
C ILE A 91 -0.92 -0.35 -9.23
N TYR A 92 -0.78 -0.32 -7.90
CA TYR A 92 0.44 0.08 -7.21
C TYR A 92 1.02 -1.14 -6.48
N PRO A 93 2.07 -1.79 -7.01
CA PRO A 93 2.64 -2.99 -6.43
C PRO A 93 3.85 -2.69 -5.52
N PHE A 94 4.01 -3.49 -4.48
CA PHE A 94 5.06 -3.41 -3.46
C PHE A 94 5.60 -4.81 -3.17
N VAL A 95 6.92 -5.00 -3.22
CA VAL A 95 7.56 -6.22 -2.71
C VAL A 95 7.78 -6.05 -1.23
N CYS A 96 7.31 -6.99 -0.43
CA CYS A 96 7.29 -6.87 1.02
C CYS A 96 7.78 -8.15 1.73
N LYS A 97 8.19 -7.99 2.99
CA LYS A 97 8.34 -9.08 3.96
C LYS A 97 7.33 -8.91 5.09
N ASP A 98 6.65 -9.98 5.47
CA ASP A 98 5.70 -9.96 6.59
C ASP A 98 6.41 -10.00 7.97
N ASN A 99 5.63 -10.04 9.05
CA ASN A 99 6.14 -10.10 10.42
C ASN A 99 6.91 -11.40 10.74
N ASN A 100 6.80 -12.43 9.92
CA ASN A 100 7.53 -13.68 10.02
C ASN A 100 8.76 -13.72 9.09
N GLY A 101 8.95 -12.68 8.27
CA GLY A 101 9.99 -12.61 7.24
C GLY A 101 9.62 -13.34 5.94
N GLU A 102 8.37 -13.77 5.78
CA GLU A 102 7.85 -14.41 4.57
C GLU A 102 7.72 -13.37 3.46
N ASP A 103 8.18 -13.72 2.26
CA ASP A 103 8.10 -12.84 1.09
C ASP A 103 6.66 -12.77 0.58
N CYS A 104 6.20 -11.56 0.30
CA CYS A 104 4.88 -11.31 -0.23
C CYS A 104 4.86 -10.09 -1.16
N THR A 105 3.85 -10.00 -2.01
CA THR A 105 3.60 -8.83 -2.85
C THR A 105 2.29 -8.21 -2.45
N LEU A 106 2.33 -6.94 -2.07
CA LEU A 106 1.13 -6.16 -1.79
C LEU A 106 0.78 -5.30 -3.00
N SER A 107 -0.49 -5.20 -3.34
CA SER A 107 -0.93 -4.37 -4.47
C SER A 107 -2.21 -3.62 -4.13
N PHE A 108 -2.14 -2.29 -4.16
CA PHE A 108 -3.33 -1.45 -4.15
C PHE A 108 -3.88 -1.36 -5.57
N ILE A 109 -5.07 -1.89 -5.78
CA ILE A 109 -5.72 -1.96 -7.09
C ILE A 109 -6.99 -1.12 -7.07
N THR A 110 -7.12 -0.22 -8.03
CA THR A 110 -8.37 0.50 -8.31
C THR A 110 -9.01 -0.09 -9.55
N ARG A 111 -10.19 -0.68 -9.39
CA ARG A 111 -10.99 -1.27 -10.49
C ARG A 111 -11.84 -0.17 -11.13
N LYS A 112 -11.38 0.40 -12.26
CA LYS A 112 -12.02 1.54 -12.95
C LYS A 112 -13.45 1.21 -13.39
N ASN A 113 -13.65 0.02 -13.93
CA ASN A 113 -14.95 -0.47 -14.43
C ASN A 113 -15.93 -0.92 -13.34
N GLN A 114 -15.54 -0.78 -12.06
CA GLN A 114 -16.37 -1.14 -10.91
C GLN A 114 -16.48 0.05 -9.97
N GLU A 115 -16.89 1.20 -10.52
CA GLU A 115 -17.07 2.46 -9.76
C GLU A 115 -15.80 2.88 -8.99
N ASN A 116 -14.62 2.63 -9.58
CA ASN A 116 -13.33 2.86 -8.93
C ASN A 116 -13.17 2.14 -7.57
N ARG A 117 -13.76 0.95 -7.43
CA ARG A 117 -13.60 0.12 -6.24
C ARG A 117 -12.12 -0.13 -5.96
N LYS A 118 -11.69 0.18 -4.75
CA LYS A 118 -10.30 -0.02 -4.31
C LYS A 118 -10.17 -1.32 -3.54
N GLN A 119 -9.08 -2.03 -3.80
CA GLN A 119 -8.76 -3.30 -3.15
C GLN A 119 -7.28 -3.33 -2.77
N LEU A 120 -6.96 -4.00 -1.67
CA LEU A 120 -5.60 -4.37 -1.31
C LEU A 120 -5.45 -5.87 -1.48
N TYR A 121 -4.59 -6.29 -2.39
CA TYR A 121 -4.18 -7.68 -2.55
C TYR A 121 -2.91 -7.92 -1.74
N ILE A 122 -2.86 -9.06 -1.05
CA ILE A 122 -1.67 -9.57 -0.35
C ILE A 122 -1.43 -10.95 -0.93
N LYS A 123 -0.40 -11.08 -1.76
CA LYS A 123 -0.07 -12.32 -2.45
C LYS A 123 1.18 -12.93 -1.83
N TYR A 124 1.02 -14.12 -1.29
CA TYR A 124 2.09 -15.04 -0.93
C TYR A 124 2.22 -16.12 -2.01
N ASP A 125 3.20 -17.01 -1.84
CA ASP A 125 3.39 -18.13 -2.76
C ASP A 125 2.23 -19.12 -2.73
N ASP A 126 1.60 -19.34 -1.59
CA ASP A 126 0.55 -20.34 -1.39
C ASP A 126 -0.86 -19.75 -1.24
N ARG A 127 -1.00 -18.46 -0.96
CA ARG A 127 -2.29 -17.82 -0.65
C ARG A 127 -2.36 -16.38 -1.11
N VAL A 128 -3.58 -15.92 -1.36
CA VAL A 128 -3.89 -14.54 -1.69
C VAL A 128 -5.03 -14.05 -0.81
N LEU A 129 -4.83 -12.92 -0.15
CA LEU A 129 -5.85 -12.21 0.59
C LEU A 129 -6.25 -10.95 -0.17
N VAL A 130 -7.54 -10.64 -0.18
CA VAL A 130 -8.08 -9.45 -0.82
C VAL A 130 -8.94 -8.71 0.17
N TYR A 131 -8.54 -7.49 0.49
CA TYR A 131 -9.36 -6.55 1.24
C TYR A 131 -10.03 -5.58 0.27
N ASN A 132 -11.35 -5.42 0.36
CA ASN A 132 -11.99 -4.23 -0.19
C ASN A 132 -11.70 -3.06 0.75
N VAL A 133 -11.27 -1.92 0.21
CA VAL A 133 -10.83 -0.77 1.01
C VAL A 133 -11.49 0.52 0.53
N VAL A 134 -11.68 1.45 1.45
CA VAL A 134 -12.06 2.83 1.19
C VAL A 134 -11.03 3.76 1.83
N ASN A 135 -10.90 4.97 1.30
CA ASN A 135 -10.06 5.98 1.95
C ASN A 135 -10.60 6.26 3.35
N PHE A 136 -9.70 6.41 4.31
CA PHE A 136 -10.05 6.82 5.66
C PHE A 136 -9.91 8.34 5.75
N GLU A 137 -11.04 9.03 5.94
CA GLU A 137 -11.10 10.49 6.16
C GLU A 137 -10.63 10.89 7.56
#